data_AF-A0AAD4DYY2-F1
#
_entry.id   AF-A0AAD4DYY2-F1
#
_cell.length_a   1.000
_cell.length_b   1.000
_cell.length_c   1.000
_cell.angle_alpha   90.00
_cell.angle_beta   90.00
_cell.angle_gamma   90.00
#
_symmetry.space_group_name_H-M   'P 1'
#
loop_
_entity.id
_entity.type
_entity.pdbx_description
1 polymer ?
#
loop_
_entity_poly.entity_id
_entity_poly.type
_entity_poly.pdbx_seq_one_letter_code
_entity_poly.pdbx_strand_id
1 'polypeptide(L)'
;MATVQAECASNEARLLVGAAARTAGEEARQIASEAEDERKRTAAVQEQAKRDAQAAQEQAKRLQEAANEEKKRATTAQEVANVSKKAAEEQTKVANSAKEEAERKLKEGIQPVVTPTPAEVSAAKQKVQYHEDLFHFAVAGVAGGGKSSLINAFRGLRDQDAGSAATGVTQTTLAMARYASPNMEYPYVWYDIPGAGTLTISDWQYFNTQGLYVFDCIIALFDNRFTMTDIAILTNCKRFKIPTYIVRSKADQHIRNIMWDMGYDSDDDENGDKRKKVYQAARQQFIQQTRQIVKENLENANMPDERVYIVSNESMLGVVKERQPRQVIDEIELLNDLIGEAQNRRARPAEEKLKEANVAREEAEGKLAQGIQPLVTPTPEEVSNTKSLAKYCEDLFHIAVAGTAGGGKSSLINAFRGLRNNDTGAAPTGVIETTTDIARCRDPNPDYPYVWYDVPGAGTLKIPDWLYFNSQGLYIYDCIIVLFNDRFTATEIAVLTNCRRFKIPTYIVRSKADSHIRDIMKEEGYNSDDDGGDKKKQLYQAASQKFIQQTRQNVKDNLENAKIPDQRVYIVSNETMLGVVKKERPRKVIDEIELLSDLIWVAQARRLGCSEALVATTVKKMLQSIRANSGI
;
A
#
# COMPACT_ATOMS: atom_id res chain seq x y z
N MET A 1 82.61 83.42 70.50
CA MET A 1 81.99 83.69 69.18
C MET A 1 82.12 82.54 68.16
N ALA A 2 82.91 81.48 68.37
CA ALA A 2 83.08 80.42 67.38
C ALA A 2 82.00 79.30 67.40
N THR A 3 81.17 79.19 68.44
CA THR A 3 80.23 78.07 68.63
C THR A 3 78.87 78.25 67.95
N VAL A 4 78.38 79.49 67.82
CA VAL A 4 77.03 79.78 67.29
C VAL A 4 76.95 79.61 65.76
N GLN A 5 78.04 79.84 65.03
CA GLN A 5 78.08 79.65 63.57
C GLN A 5 78.05 78.16 63.15
N ALA A 6 78.51 77.25 64.01
CA ALA A 6 78.53 75.81 63.71
C ALA A 6 77.14 75.16 63.81
N GLU A 7 76.34 75.52 64.82
CA GLU A 7 74.98 74.98 64.99
C GLU A 7 73.99 75.49 63.93
N CYS A 8 74.15 76.76 63.50
CA CYS A 8 73.28 77.33 62.47
C CYS A 8 73.46 76.63 61.11
N ALA A 9 74.72 76.45 60.67
CA ALA A 9 75.04 75.76 59.42
C ALA A 9 74.63 74.27 59.44
N SER A 10 74.72 73.60 60.59
CA SER A 10 74.33 72.19 60.75
C SER A 10 72.81 71.97 60.61
N ASN A 11 72.01 72.88 61.18
CA ASN A 11 70.54 72.81 61.07
C ASN A 11 70.04 73.16 59.66
N GLU A 12 70.66 74.15 59.01
CA GLU A 12 70.32 74.53 57.63
C GLU A 12 70.66 73.41 56.63
N ALA A 13 71.81 72.75 56.79
CA ALA A 13 72.19 71.57 56.02
C ALA A 13 71.21 70.38 56.23
N ARG A 14 70.76 70.13 57.47
CA ARG A 14 69.76 69.09 57.76
C ARG A 14 68.40 69.37 57.12
N LEU A 15 67.96 70.63 57.08
CA LEU A 15 66.71 71.04 56.42
C LEU A 15 66.79 70.88 54.90
N LEU A 16 67.89 71.30 54.28
CA LEU A 16 68.10 71.16 52.83
C LEU A 16 68.19 69.69 52.39
N VAL A 17 68.94 68.86 53.12
CA VAL A 17 69.02 67.40 52.85
C VAL A 17 67.65 66.73 53.08
N GLY A 18 66.89 67.15 54.09
CA GLY A 18 65.54 66.65 54.35
C GLY A 18 64.52 67.03 53.27
N ALA A 19 64.63 68.23 52.67
CA ALA A 19 63.79 68.67 51.57
C ALA A 19 64.13 67.97 50.24
N ALA A 20 65.43 67.82 49.94
CA ALA A 20 65.91 67.10 48.76
C ALA A 20 65.54 65.60 48.80
N ALA A 21 65.60 64.96 49.97
CA ALA A 21 65.20 63.56 50.12
C ALA A 21 63.70 63.31 49.96
N ARG A 22 62.84 64.29 50.30
CA ARG A 22 61.38 64.19 50.10
C ARG A 22 61.00 64.38 48.63
N THR A 23 61.52 65.41 47.99
CA THR A 23 61.27 65.70 46.56
C THR A 23 61.76 64.55 45.68
N ALA A 24 62.99 64.06 45.87
CA ALA A 24 63.48 62.87 45.15
C ALA A 24 62.66 61.60 45.44
N GLY A 25 62.10 61.47 46.65
CA GLY A 25 61.21 60.36 47.02
C GLY A 25 59.82 60.43 46.40
N GLU A 26 59.31 61.63 46.15
CA GLU A 26 58.03 61.88 45.46
C GLU A 26 58.19 61.71 43.94
N GLU A 27 59.24 62.27 43.33
CA GLU A 27 59.58 62.08 41.92
C GLU A 27 59.81 60.59 41.59
N ALA A 28 60.56 59.86 42.42
CA ALA A 28 60.78 58.42 42.22
C ALA A 28 59.49 57.60 42.31
N ARG A 29 58.52 57.99 43.15
CA ARG A 29 57.19 57.35 43.21
C ARG A 29 56.34 57.67 41.99
N GLN A 30 56.43 58.90 41.47
CA GLN A 30 55.69 59.33 40.30
C GLN A 30 56.18 58.58 39.04
N ILE A 31 57.50 58.51 38.83
CA ILE A 31 58.15 57.73 37.77
C ILE A 31 57.80 56.24 37.88
N ALA A 32 57.79 55.67 39.10
CA ALA A 32 57.40 54.28 39.32
C ALA A 32 55.91 54.01 38.97
N SER A 33 55.01 54.93 39.34
CA SER A 33 53.58 54.83 39.00
C SER A 33 53.34 54.92 37.50
N GLU A 34 54.00 55.85 36.81
CA GLU A 34 53.88 56.02 35.36
C GLU A 34 54.42 54.79 34.61
N ALA A 35 55.55 54.24 35.05
CA ALA A 35 56.11 53.00 34.50
C ALA A 35 55.23 51.76 34.76
N GLU A 36 54.50 51.71 35.88
CA GLU A 36 53.56 50.62 36.17
C GLU A 36 52.30 50.73 35.29
N ASP A 37 51.77 51.94 35.09
CA ASP A 37 50.61 52.18 34.22
C ASP A 37 50.94 52.00 32.74
N GLU A 38 52.15 52.35 32.28
CA GLU A 38 52.61 52.03 30.93
C GLU A 38 52.76 50.52 30.71
N ARG A 39 53.25 49.78 31.72
CA ARG A 39 53.28 48.31 31.70
C ARG A 39 51.87 47.70 31.66
N LYS A 40 50.90 48.24 32.40
CA LYS A 40 49.49 47.78 32.34
C LYS A 40 48.86 48.07 30.97
N ARG A 41 49.10 49.25 30.39
CA ARG A 41 48.60 49.62 29.05
C ARG A 41 49.20 48.73 27.95
N THR A 42 50.52 48.52 27.98
CA THR A 42 51.19 47.64 27.01
C THR A 42 50.77 46.17 27.15
N ALA A 43 50.58 45.66 28.38
CA ALA A 43 50.04 44.34 28.61
C ALA A 43 48.60 44.18 28.08
N ALA A 44 47.73 45.17 28.33
CA ALA A 44 46.35 45.16 27.82
C ALA A 44 46.29 45.18 26.28
N VAL A 45 47.14 45.98 25.63
CA VAL A 45 47.26 45.99 24.15
C VAL A 45 47.76 44.65 23.62
N GLN A 46 48.74 44.02 24.27
CA GLN A 46 49.21 42.67 23.88
C GLN A 46 48.16 41.58 24.12
N GLU A 47 47.36 41.67 25.18
CA GLU A 47 46.27 40.72 25.42
C GLU A 47 45.15 40.87 24.39
N GLN A 48 44.75 42.11 24.08
CA GLN A 48 43.75 42.39 23.05
C GLN A 48 44.23 41.88 21.68
N ALA A 49 45.48 42.18 21.29
CA ALA A 49 46.07 41.66 20.05
C ALA A 49 46.11 40.13 19.98
N LYS A 50 46.31 39.42 21.10
CA LYS A 50 46.22 37.95 21.17
C LYS A 50 44.79 37.45 20.99
N ARG A 51 43.80 38.10 21.61
CA ARG A 51 42.38 37.75 21.46
C ARG A 51 41.90 37.97 20.02
N ASP A 52 42.29 39.08 19.41
CA ASP A 52 41.95 39.40 18.01
C ASP A 52 42.63 38.43 17.03
N ALA A 53 43.89 38.05 17.27
CA ALA A 53 44.58 37.02 16.49
C ALA A 53 43.93 35.63 16.62
N GLN A 54 43.46 35.24 17.81
CA GLN A 54 42.72 33.99 18.02
C GLN A 54 41.36 34.01 17.32
N ALA A 55 40.61 35.10 17.42
CA ALA A 55 39.33 35.28 16.71
C ALA A 55 39.51 35.22 15.19
N ALA A 56 40.57 35.84 14.65
CA ALA A 56 40.90 35.77 13.23
C ALA A 56 41.27 34.36 12.77
N GLN A 57 42.05 33.60 13.56
CA GLN A 57 42.36 32.20 13.27
C GLN A 57 41.11 31.32 13.31
N GLU A 58 40.20 31.53 14.26
CA GLU A 58 38.96 30.74 14.35
C GLU A 58 38.01 31.06 13.19
N GLN A 59 37.87 32.33 12.80
CA GLN A 59 37.10 32.72 11.60
C GLN A 59 37.71 32.14 10.32
N ALA A 60 39.03 32.19 10.14
CA ALA A 60 39.71 31.60 8.99
C ALA A 60 39.47 30.08 8.91
N LYS A 61 39.53 29.38 10.04
CA LYS A 61 39.25 27.94 10.11
C LYS A 61 37.79 27.62 9.74
N ARG A 62 36.81 28.35 10.29
CA ARG A 62 35.39 28.18 9.96
C ARG A 62 35.10 28.43 8.46
N LEU A 63 35.73 29.43 7.85
CA LEU A 63 35.63 29.70 6.41
C LEU A 63 36.24 28.56 5.57
N GLN A 64 37.38 28.00 5.99
CA GLN A 64 38.01 26.87 5.31
C GLN A 64 37.20 25.58 5.43
N GLU A 65 36.58 25.33 6.58
CA GLU A 65 35.66 24.20 6.79
C GLU A 65 34.41 24.33 5.91
N ALA A 66 33.78 25.51 5.86
CA ALA A 66 32.63 25.78 4.99
C ALA A 66 32.97 25.58 3.49
N ALA A 67 34.11 26.11 3.02
CA ALA A 67 34.56 25.95 1.64
C ALA A 67 34.88 24.48 1.29
N ASN A 68 35.36 23.69 2.27
CA ASN A 68 35.60 22.26 2.08
C ASN A 68 34.30 21.44 2.05
N GLU A 69 33.28 21.81 2.85
CA GLU A 69 31.95 21.21 2.74
C GLU A 69 31.29 21.53 1.40
N GLU A 70 31.34 22.78 0.95
CA GLU A 70 30.76 23.20 -0.33
C GLU A 70 31.41 22.46 -1.51
N LYS A 71 32.74 22.30 -1.50
CA LYS A 71 33.45 21.44 -2.48
C LYS A 71 32.98 19.99 -2.44
N LYS A 72 32.78 19.39 -1.25
CA LYS A 72 32.26 18.01 -1.13
C LYS A 72 30.82 17.87 -1.64
N ARG A 73 29.97 18.89 -1.43
CA ARG A 73 28.60 18.94 -1.96
C ARG A 73 28.61 19.07 -3.49
N ALA A 74 29.51 19.88 -4.04
CA ALA A 74 29.70 19.98 -5.49
C ALA A 74 30.18 18.67 -6.13
N THR A 75 31.18 17.99 -5.55
CA THR A 75 31.66 16.71 -6.11
C THR A 75 30.60 15.60 -6.04
N THR A 76 29.88 15.47 -4.92
CA THR A 76 28.80 14.47 -4.79
C THR A 76 27.62 14.74 -5.73
N ALA A 77 27.22 16.00 -5.90
CA ALA A 77 26.20 16.37 -6.89
C ALA A 77 26.64 16.02 -8.33
N GLN A 78 27.91 16.23 -8.66
CA GLN A 78 28.46 15.94 -9.99
C GLN A 78 28.66 14.43 -10.23
N GLU A 79 28.96 13.65 -9.19
CA GLU A 79 28.95 12.18 -9.25
C GLU A 79 27.53 11.63 -9.49
N VAL A 80 26.52 12.13 -8.76
CA VAL A 80 25.11 11.74 -8.96
C VAL A 80 24.60 12.10 -10.37
N ALA A 81 24.98 13.28 -10.89
CA ALA A 81 24.68 13.68 -12.27
C ALA A 81 25.37 12.77 -13.30
N ASN A 82 26.61 12.35 -13.05
CA ASN A 82 27.35 11.44 -13.95
C ASN A 82 26.82 10.00 -13.90
N VAL A 83 26.38 9.50 -12.74
CA VAL A 83 25.77 8.17 -12.60
C VAL A 83 24.41 8.13 -13.29
N SER A 84 23.55 9.13 -13.08
CA SER A 84 22.25 9.22 -13.76
C SER A 84 22.39 9.37 -15.29
N LYS A 85 23.38 10.15 -15.76
CA LYS A 85 23.69 10.24 -17.20
C LYS A 85 24.17 8.91 -17.78
N LYS A 86 25.07 8.19 -17.11
CA LYS A 86 25.54 6.87 -17.55
C LYS A 86 24.41 5.83 -17.61
N ALA A 87 23.54 5.80 -16.60
CA ALA A 87 22.38 4.90 -16.59
C ALA A 87 21.41 5.20 -17.76
N ALA A 88 21.18 6.48 -18.08
CA ALA A 88 20.36 6.87 -19.24
C ALA A 88 21.04 6.52 -20.58
N GLU A 89 22.36 6.67 -20.69
CA GLU A 89 23.13 6.27 -21.87
C GLU A 89 23.15 4.74 -22.05
N GLU A 90 23.23 3.95 -20.98
CA GLU A 90 23.11 2.49 -21.04
C GLU A 90 21.71 2.03 -21.42
N GLN A 91 20.65 2.60 -20.82
CA GLN A 91 19.27 2.33 -21.24
C GLN A 91 19.02 2.69 -22.71
N THR A 92 19.59 3.81 -23.19
CA THR A 92 19.49 4.22 -24.60
C THR A 92 20.24 3.25 -25.53
N LYS A 93 21.42 2.76 -25.12
CA LYS A 93 22.17 1.74 -25.87
C LYS A 93 21.44 0.41 -25.94
N VAL A 94 20.84 -0.05 -24.84
CA VAL A 94 20.03 -1.28 -24.79
C VAL A 94 18.76 -1.14 -25.63
N ALA A 95 18.10 0.01 -25.59
CA ALA A 95 16.93 0.29 -26.44
C ALA A 95 17.31 0.32 -27.93
N ASN A 96 18.45 0.91 -28.29
CA ASN A 96 18.93 0.95 -29.66
C ASN A 96 19.43 -0.42 -30.15
N SER A 97 20.12 -1.21 -29.33
CA SER A 97 20.53 -2.56 -29.73
C SER A 97 19.33 -3.50 -29.90
N ALA A 98 18.32 -3.40 -29.03
CA ALA A 98 17.07 -4.13 -29.18
C ALA A 98 16.31 -3.71 -30.46
N LYS A 99 16.33 -2.42 -30.80
CA LYS A 99 15.73 -1.89 -32.03
C LYS A 99 16.48 -2.34 -33.29
N GLU A 100 17.81 -2.26 -33.29
CA GLU A 100 18.65 -2.74 -34.40
C GLU A 100 18.56 -4.25 -34.59
N GLU A 101 18.43 -5.04 -33.52
CA GLU A 101 18.21 -6.48 -33.59
C GLU A 101 16.80 -6.80 -34.14
N ALA A 102 15.78 -6.02 -33.78
CA ALA A 102 14.43 -6.12 -34.35
C ALA A 102 14.41 -5.75 -35.84
N GLU A 103 15.10 -4.68 -36.25
CA GLU A 103 15.22 -4.27 -37.66
C GLU A 103 16.03 -5.29 -38.49
N ARG A 104 17.03 -5.95 -37.89
CA ARG A 104 17.79 -7.03 -38.55
C ARG A 104 16.93 -8.28 -38.76
N LYS A 105 16.18 -8.70 -37.74
CA LYS A 105 15.20 -9.81 -37.84
C LYS A 105 14.07 -9.52 -38.83
N LEU A 106 13.64 -8.26 -38.93
CA LEU A 106 12.66 -7.82 -39.93
C LEU A 106 13.19 -7.93 -41.38
N LYS A 107 14.49 -7.69 -41.60
CA LYS A 107 15.17 -7.90 -42.89
C LYS A 107 15.38 -9.37 -43.25
N GLU A 108 15.47 -10.25 -42.25
CA GLU A 108 15.69 -11.70 -42.42
C GLU A 108 14.38 -12.50 -42.61
N GLY A 109 13.22 -11.83 -42.67
CA GLY A 109 11.93 -12.44 -43.00
C GLY A 109 11.30 -13.30 -41.89
N ILE A 110 11.93 -13.38 -40.72
CA ILE A 110 11.38 -14.07 -39.55
C ILE A 110 10.34 -13.15 -38.90
N GLN A 111 9.06 -13.46 -39.08
CA GLN A 111 7.95 -12.68 -38.53
C GLN A 111 8.08 -12.61 -36.99
N PRO A 112 8.21 -11.41 -36.39
CA PRO A 112 8.44 -11.29 -34.95
C PRO A 112 7.24 -11.80 -34.14
N VAL A 113 7.56 -12.47 -33.03
CA VAL A 113 6.59 -13.06 -32.09
C VAL A 113 5.91 -11.94 -31.29
N VAL A 114 4.97 -11.22 -31.90
CA VAL A 114 4.12 -10.26 -31.20
C VAL A 114 3.11 -11.03 -30.36
N THR A 115 3.41 -11.22 -29.08
CA THR A 115 2.39 -11.48 -28.05
C THR A 115 1.71 -10.16 -27.70
N PRO A 116 0.37 -10.06 -27.72
CA PRO A 116 -0.32 -8.82 -27.35
C PRO A 116 0.01 -8.43 -25.91
N THR A 117 0.16 -7.15 -25.68
CA THR A 117 0.44 -6.57 -24.36
C THR A 117 -0.75 -6.77 -23.41
N PRO A 118 -0.57 -6.76 -22.08
CA PRO A 118 -1.68 -6.85 -21.12
C PRO A 118 -2.75 -5.77 -21.31
N ALA A 119 -2.38 -4.60 -21.84
CA ALA A 119 -3.31 -3.52 -22.20
C ALA A 119 -4.16 -3.88 -23.44
N GLU A 120 -3.58 -4.49 -24.46
CA GLU A 120 -4.32 -4.99 -25.63
C GLU A 120 -5.20 -6.20 -25.28
N VAL A 121 -4.80 -7.01 -24.30
CA VAL A 121 -5.63 -8.11 -23.77
C VAL A 121 -6.84 -7.60 -22.99
N SER A 122 -6.67 -6.60 -22.12
CA SER A 122 -7.80 -6.00 -21.39
C SER A 122 -8.76 -5.23 -22.33
N ALA A 123 -8.24 -4.49 -23.31
CA ALA A 123 -9.05 -3.83 -24.34
C ALA A 123 -9.82 -4.85 -25.19
N ALA A 124 -9.22 -5.96 -25.59
CA ALA A 124 -9.90 -7.03 -26.32
C ALA A 124 -10.97 -7.73 -25.46
N LYS A 125 -10.67 -8.05 -24.18
CA LYS A 125 -11.66 -8.58 -23.22
C LYS A 125 -12.87 -7.65 -23.08
N GLN A 126 -12.65 -6.33 -22.98
CA GLN A 126 -13.74 -5.35 -22.93
C GLN A 126 -14.55 -5.32 -24.24
N LYS A 127 -13.89 -5.33 -25.41
CA LYS A 127 -14.55 -5.35 -26.73
C LYS A 127 -15.47 -6.55 -26.92
N VAL A 128 -15.09 -7.73 -26.42
CA VAL A 128 -15.91 -8.97 -26.52
C VAL A 128 -16.86 -9.19 -25.33
N GLN A 129 -16.90 -8.26 -24.37
CA GLN A 129 -17.67 -8.36 -23.12
C GLN A 129 -17.37 -9.67 -22.36
N TYR A 130 -16.09 -9.98 -22.20
CA TYR A 130 -15.60 -11.15 -21.47
C TYR A 130 -16.01 -11.09 -19.98
N HIS A 131 -16.42 -12.21 -19.39
CA HIS A 131 -16.79 -12.30 -17.97
C HIS A 131 -16.20 -13.58 -17.38
N GLU A 132 -15.41 -13.48 -16.30
CA GLU A 132 -14.55 -14.61 -15.88
C GLU A 132 -15.31 -15.84 -15.34
N ASP A 133 -16.59 -15.68 -15.02
CA ASP A 133 -17.50 -16.77 -14.63
C ASP A 133 -18.04 -17.59 -15.81
N LEU A 134 -17.95 -17.05 -17.03
CA LEU A 134 -18.46 -17.67 -18.26
C LEU A 134 -17.32 -18.37 -19.02
N PHE A 135 -17.63 -19.42 -19.79
CA PHE A 135 -16.66 -20.02 -20.70
C PHE A 135 -16.95 -19.55 -22.13
N HIS A 136 -15.95 -18.98 -22.80
CA HIS A 136 -16.09 -18.26 -24.05
C HIS A 136 -15.58 -19.11 -25.24
N PHE A 137 -16.51 -19.69 -26.00
CA PHE A 137 -16.24 -20.41 -27.24
C PHE A 137 -16.32 -19.48 -28.46
N ALA A 138 -15.28 -19.49 -29.31
CA ALA A 138 -15.28 -18.77 -30.58
C ALA A 138 -15.30 -19.73 -31.77
N VAL A 139 -16.17 -19.48 -32.76
CA VAL A 139 -16.19 -20.23 -34.03
C VAL A 139 -15.57 -19.36 -35.12
N ALA A 140 -14.42 -19.78 -35.65
CA ALA A 140 -13.63 -19.06 -36.65
C ALA A 140 -13.41 -19.91 -37.91
N GLY A 141 -13.21 -19.27 -39.06
CA GLY A 141 -13.03 -19.94 -40.34
C GLY A 141 -13.63 -19.15 -41.52
N VAL A 142 -13.47 -19.65 -42.74
CA VAL A 142 -13.81 -18.94 -43.98
C VAL A 142 -15.30 -18.51 -44.05
N ALA A 143 -15.58 -17.40 -44.72
CA ALA A 143 -16.96 -16.96 -44.99
C ALA A 143 -17.76 -18.02 -45.77
N GLY A 144 -19.07 -18.14 -45.53
CA GLY A 144 -19.92 -19.16 -46.14
C GLY A 144 -19.81 -20.58 -45.54
N GLY A 145 -18.81 -20.87 -44.71
CA GLY A 145 -18.58 -22.19 -44.08
C GLY A 145 -19.59 -22.65 -43.02
N GLY A 146 -20.70 -21.94 -42.81
CA GLY A 146 -21.80 -22.36 -41.92
C GLY A 146 -21.60 -22.08 -40.42
N LYS A 147 -20.68 -21.17 -40.03
CA LYS A 147 -20.39 -20.81 -38.63
C LYS A 147 -21.64 -20.45 -37.82
N SER A 148 -22.42 -19.50 -38.32
CA SER A 148 -23.64 -18.99 -37.69
C SER A 148 -24.69 -20.10 -37.52
N SER A 149 -24.86 -20.97 -38.52
CA SER A 149 -25.74 -22.16 -38.43
C SER A 149 -25.26 -23.20 -37.41
N LEU A 150 -23.94 -23.40 -37.28
CA LEU A 150 -23.39 -24.30 -36.26
C LEU A 150 -23.59 -23.75 -34.85
N ILE A 151 -23.44 -22.44 -34.65
CA ILE A 151 -23.76 -21.76 -33.38
C ILE A 151 -25.25 -21.88 -33.05
N ASN A 152 -26.13 -21.76 -34.05
CA ASN A 152 -27.56 -22.01 -33.86
C ASN A 152 -27.82 -23.46 -33.41
N ALA A 153 -27.20 -24.44 -34.06
CA ALA A 153 -27.30 -25.84 -33.67
C ALA A 153 -26.82 -26.10 -32.24
N PHE A 154 -25.66 -25.57 -31.83
CA PHE A 154 -25.15 -25.62 -30.44
C PHE A 154 -26.10 -24.95 -29.42
N ARG A 155 -26.85 -23.93 -29.82
CA ARG A 155 -27.86 -23.24 -28.99
C ARG A 155 -29.23 -23.91 -29.02
N GLY A 156 -29.40 -25.02 -29.75
CA GLY A 156 -30.70 -25.65 -29.93
C GLY A 156 -31.69 -24.82 -30.76
N LEU A 157 -31.21 -23.94 -31.64
CA LEU A 157 -32.03 -23.11 -32.51
C LEU A 157 -31.91 -23.54 -33.98
N ARG A 158 -32.96 -23.32 -34.75
CA ARG A 158 -32.92 -23.34 -36.23
C ARG A 158 -32.54 -21.95 -36.73
N ASP A 159 -32.03 -21.89 -37.95
CA ASP A 159 -31.57 -20.65 -38.60
C ASP A 159 -32.69 -19.60 -38.84
N GLN A 160 -33.96 -19.98 -38.70
CA GLN A 160 -35.12 -19.08 -38.81
C GLN A 160 -35.83 -18.85 -37.46
N ASP A 161 -35.34 -19.42 -36.36
CA ASP A 161 -35.95 -19.22 -35.04
C ASP A 161 -35.62 -17.81 -34.50
N ALA A 162 -36.52 -17.26 -33.67
CA ALA A 162 -36.31 -15.94 -33.05
C ALA A 162 -35.05 -15.95 -32.15
N GLY A 163 -34.12 -15.02 -32.40
CA GLY A 163 -32.84 -14.95 -31.67
C GLY A 163 -31.75 -15.91 -32.19
N SER A 164 -31.95 -16.51 -33.37
CA SER A 164 -30.89 -17.16 -34.14
C SER A 164 -29.84 -16.16 -34.63
N ALA A 165 -28.62 -16.66 -34.88
CA ALA A 165 -27.60 -15.96 -35.63
C ALA A 165 -28.00 -15.89 -37.11
N ALA A 166 -27.96 -14.70 -37.70
CA ALA A 166 -28.37 -14.49 -39.09
C ALA A 166 -27.50 -15.29 -40.07
N THR A 167 -28.12 -16.08 -40.94
CA THR A 167 -27.42 -16.94 -41.90
C THR A 167 -27.59 -16.41 -43.33
N GLY A 168 -26.54 -16.50 -44.13
CA GLY A 168 -26.51 -15.97 -45.49
C GLY A 168 -25.28 -16.43 -46.28
N VAL A 169 -25.40 -16.43 -47.61
CA VAL A 169 -24.34 -16.91 -48.52
C VAL A 169 -23.22 -15.86 -48.69
N THR A 170 -23.58 -14.57 -48.65
CA THR A 170 -22.64 -13.45 -48.60
C THR A 170 -22.12 -13.23 -47.17
N GLN A 171 -21.01 -12.48 -47.03
CA GLN A 171 -20.45 -12.10 -45.73
C GLN A 171 -21.46 -11.26 -44.91
N THR A 172 -22.28 -11.94 -44.12
CA THR A 172 -23.42 -11.35 -43.40
C THR A 172 -22.99 -10.75 -42.05
N THR A 173 -21.86 -11.21 -41.52
CA THR A 173 -21.29 -10.80 -40.23
C THR A 173 -20.11 -9.84 -40.48
N LEU A 174 -20.36 -8.52 -40.39
CA LEU A 174 -19.32 -7.47 -40.46
C LEU A 174 -18.70 -7.14 -39.09
N ALA A 175 -19.38 -7.50 -38.00
CA ALA A 175 -18.93 -7.34 -36.63
C ALA A 175 -19.17 -8.63 -35.85
N MET A 176 -18.25 -8.98 -34.96
CA MET A 176 -18.34 -10.17 -34.11
C MET A 176 -19.64 -10.16 -33.29
N ALA A 177 -20.39 -11.27 -33.31
CA ALA A 177 -21.65 -11.40 -32.60
C ALA A 177 -21.52 -12.37 -31.41
N ARG A 178 -22.05 -11.93 -30.25
CA ARG A 178 -22.04 -12.68 -28.98
C ARG A 178 -23.41 -13.29 -28.74
N TYR A 179 -23.47 -14.60 -28.51
CA TYR A 179 -24.70 -15.34 -28.23
C TYR A 179 -24.56 -16.13 -26.92
N ALA A 180 -25.27 -15.71 -25.89
CA ALA A 180 -25.36 -16.47 -24.65
C ALA A 180 -26.16 -17.77 -24.84
N SER A 181 -25.78 -18.83 -24.13
CA SER A 181 -26.63 -20.00 -23.95
C SER A 181 -27.89 -19.64 -23.15
N PRO A 182 -29.10 -20.10 -23.53
CA PRO A 182 -30.30 -19.95 -22.71
C PRO A 182 -30.26 -20.77 -21.40
N ASN A 183 -29.45 -21.81 -21.33
CA ASN A 183 -29.47 -22.78 -20.24
C ASN A 183 -28.59 -22.33 -19.06
N MET A 184 -29.22 -22.10 -17.92
CA MET A 184 -28.59 -21.59 -16.68
C MET A 184 -27.62 -22.60 -16.02
N GLU A 185 -27.75 -23.89 -16.37
CA GLU A 185 -26.89 -24.99 -15.91
C GLU A 185 -25.53 -25.03 -16.63
N TYR A 186 -25.44 -24.46 -17.83
CA TYR A 186 -24.24 -24.44 -18.67
C TYR A 186 -23.92 -23.00 -19.12
N PRO A 187 -23.28 -22.18 -18.26
CA PRO A 187 -22.98 -20.78 -18.55
C PRO A 187 -21.81 -20.66 -19.54
N TYR A 188 -22.11 -20.97 -20.80
CA TYR A 188 -21.24 -20.87 -21.97
C TYR A 188 -21.71 -19.75 -22.89
N VAL A 189 -20.77 -19.09 -23.56
CA VAL A 189 -21.05 -18.02 -24.53
C VAL A 189 -20.40 -18.36 -25.86
N TRP A 190 -21.18 -18.28 -26.93
CA TRP A 190 -20.75 -18.55 -28.30
C TRP A 190 -20.50 -17.25 -29.04
N TYR A 191 -19.36 -17.17 -29.74
CA TYR A 191 -18.98 -16.02 -30.56
C TYR A 191 -18.88 -16.42 -32.03
N ASP A 192 -19.65 -15.74 -32.88
CA ASP A 192 -19.53 -15.83 -34.34
C ASP A 192 -18.45 -14.85 -34.79
N ILE A 193 -17.28 -15.38 -35.13
CA ILE A 193 -16.14 -14.58 -35.58
C ILE A 193 -16.33 -14.31 -37.08
N PRO A 194 -16.32 -13.04 -37.52
CA PRO A 194 -16.56 -12.71 -38.93
C PRO A 194 -15.50 -13.39 -39.81
N GLY A 195 -15.95 -14.21 -40.75
CA GLY A 195 -15.04 -15.05 -41.53
C GLY A 195 -14.06 -14.24 -42.37
N ALA A 196 -12.80 -14.68 -42.41
CA ALA A 196 -11.82 -14.15 -43.34
C ALA A 196 -12.32 -14.34 -44.78
N GLY A 197 -12.56 -13.23 -45.48
CA GLY A 197 -13.21 -13.22 -46.80
C GLY A 197 -12.64 -12.19 -47.79
N THR A 198 -11.54 -11.51 -47.44
CA THR A 198 -10.92 -10.46 -48.25
C THR A 198 -9.41 -10.67 -48.35
N LEU A 199 -8.90 -10.62 -49.58
CA LEU A 199 -7.52 -10.91 -50.03
C LEU A 199 -6.46 -9.89 -49.56
N THR A 200 -6.68 -9.21 -48.43
CA THR A 200 -5.97 -7.96 -48.06
C THR A 200 -5.47 -7.91 -46.61
N ILE A 201 -5.71 -8.94 -45.80
CA ILE A 201 -5.24 -9.00 -44.39
C ILE A 201 -4.39 -10.26 -44.23
N SER A 202 -3.18 -10.12 -43.70
CA SER A 202 -2.32 -11.27 -43.41
C SER A 202 -2.85 -12.08 -42.22
N ASP A 203 -2.68 -13.41 -42.24
CA ASP A 203 -3.42 -14.29 -41.31
C ASP A 203 -3.14 -14.01 -39.82
N TRP A 204 -1.93 -13.58 -39.46
CA TRP A 204 -1.60 -13.17 -38.09
C TRP A 204 -2.30 -11.88 -37.66
N GLN A 205 -2.50 -10.93 -38.59
CA GLN A 205 -3.28 -9.71 -38.33
C GLN A 205 -4.74 -10.07 -38.12
N TYR A 206 -5.30 -11.05 -38.84
CA TYR A 206 -6.67 -11.51 -38.59
C TYR A 206 -6.81 -12.07 -37.16
N PHE A 207 -5.88 -12.93 -36.73
CA PHE A 207 -5.91 -13.51 -35.38
C PHE A 207 -5.89 -12.43 -34.27
N ASN A 208 -4.99 -11.45 -34.39
CA ASN A 208 -4.85 -10.39 -33.39
C ASN A 208 -5.96 -9.32 -33.49
N THR A 209 -6.38 -8.91 -34.69
CA THR A 209 -7.40 -7.85 -34.90
C THR A 209 -8.80 -8.29 -34.44
N GLN A 210 -9.12 -9.58 -34.63
CA GLN A 210 -10.34 -10.17 -34.08
C GLN A 210 -10.21 -10.52 -32.60
N GLY A 211 -9.03 -10.37 -31.99
CA GLY A 211 -8.79 -10.65 -30.58
C GLY A 211 -8.93 -12.14 -30.23
N LEU A 212 -8.65 -13.06 -31.17
CA LEU A 212 -8.90 -14.48 -30.96
C LEU A 212 -8.15 -15.06 -29.75
N TYR A 213 -7.05 -14.42 -29.35
CA TYR A 213 -6.27 -14.78 -28.16
C TYR A 213 -7.00 -14.60 -26.81
N VAL A 214 -8.20 -14.00 -26.75
CA VAL A 214 -8.97 -13.84 -25.49
C VAL A 214 -9.99 -14.95 -25.21
N PHE A 215 -10.22 -15.87 -26.15
CA PHE A 215 -11.23 -16.92 -26.00
C PHE A 215 -10.66 -18.16 -25.31
N ASP A 216 -11.49 -18.84 -24.53
CA ASP A 216 -11.09 -20.02 -23.77
C ASP A 216 -10.95 -21.27 -24.64
N CYS A 217 -11.68 -21.32 -25.76
CA CYS A 217 -11.63 -22.37 -26.76
C CYS A 217 -12.03 -21.85 -28.15
N ILE A 218 -11.38 -22.36 -29.20
CA ILE A 218 -11.65 -21.97 -30.60
C ILE A 218 -12.03 -23.19 -31.43
N ILE A 219 -13.13 -23.08 -32.17
CA ILE A 219 -13.55 -24.05 -33.18
C ILE A 219 -13.11 -23.52 -34.55
N ALA A 220 -12.21 -24.24 -35.21
CA ALA A 220 -11.76 -23.95 -36.57
C ALA A 220 -12.66 -24.67 -37.57
N LEU A 221 -13.57 -23.92 -38.21
CA LEU A 221 -14.65 -24.44 -39.05
C LEU A 221 -14.38 -24.23 -40.55
N PHE A 222 -14.34 -25.33 -41.29
CA PHE A 222 -14.30 -25.32 -42.76
C PHE A 222 -15.43 -26.18 -43.34
N ASP A 223 -15.81 -25.97 -44.60
CA ASP A 223 -16.84 -26.76 -45.28
C ASP A 223 -16.28 -27.63 -46.42
N ASN A 224 -15.61 -27.00 -47.39
CA ASN A 224 -15.20 -27.64 -48.64
C ASN A 224 -13.68 -27.87 -48.71
N ARG A 225 -12.89 -26.80 -48.56
CA ARG A 225 -11.41 -26.84 -48.62
C ARG A 225 -10.83 -26.37 -47.29
N PHE A 226 -9.79 -27.04 -46.84
CA PHE A 226 -8.95 -26.59 -45.74
C PHE A 226 -7.94 -25.58 -46.29
N THR A 227 -7.86 -24.38 -45.72
CA THR A 227 -7.13 -23.24 -46.29
C THR A 227 -5.93 -22.82 -45.43
N MET A 228 -5.03 -22.00 -46.00
CA MET A 228 -3.89 -21.45 -45.25
C MET A 228 -4.34 -20.64 -44.03
N THR A 229 -5.50 -19.97 -44.09
CA THR A 229 -6.07 -19.23 -42.96
C THR A 229 -6.49 -20.16 -41.82
N ASP A 230 -7.02 -21.36 -42.11
CA ASP A 230 -7.36 -22.35 -41.09
C ASP A 230 -6.10 -22.88 -40.41
N ILE A 231 -5.06 -23.19 -41.19
CA ILE A 231 -3.71 -23.55 -40.70
C ILE A 231 -3.12 -22.44 -39.82
N ALA A 232 -3.26 -21.18 -40.22
CA ALA A 232 -2.75 -20.04 -39.48
C ALA A 232 -3.52 -19.78 -38.18
N ILE A 233 -4.84 -20.01 -38.15
CA ILE A 233 -5.62 -19.98 -36.90
C ILE A 233 -5.08 -21.05 -35.94
N LEU A 234 -4.95 -22.30 -36.38
CA LEU A 234 -4.44 -23.42 -35.57
C LEU A 234 -3.01 -23.16 -35.05
N THR A 235 -2.13 -22.70 -35.93
CA THR A 235 -0.73 -22.34 -35.58
C THR A 235 -0.69 -21.29 -34.47
N ASN A 236 -1.53 -20.26 -34.57
CA ASN A 236 -1.61 -19.21 -33.54
C ASN A 236 -2.25 -19.74 -32.24
N CYS A 237 -3.34 -20.51 -32.30
CA CYS A 237 -3.97 -21.11 -31.13
C CYS A 237 -2.98 -21.99 -30.34
N LYS A 238 -2.24 -22.86 -31.03
CA LYS A 238 -1.19 -23.70 -30.45
C LYS A 238 -0.10 -22.85 -29.77
N ARG A 239 0.32 -21.76 -30.41
CA ARG A 239 1.30 -20.79 -29.85
C ARG A 239 0.77 -20.08 -28.59
N PHE A 240 -0.52 -19.76 -28.54
CA PHE A 240 -1.19 -19.18 -27.36
C PHE A 240 -1.70 -20.21 -26.34
N LYS A 241 -1.51 -21.52 -26.59
CA LYS A 241 -2.01 -22.65 -25.78
C LYS A 241 -3.54 -22.66 -25.60
N ILE A 242 -4.26 -22.12 -26.59
CA ILE A 242 -5.72 -22.12 -26.65
C ILE A 242 -6.16 -23.46 -27.28
N PRO A 243 -7.09 -24.21 -26.66
CA PRO A 243 -7.55 -25.49 -27.18
C PRO A 243 -8.35 -25.26 -28.47
N THR A 244 -8.00 -26.01 -29.51
CA THR A 244 -8.63 -25.95 -30.82
C THR A 244 -9.31 -27.25 -31.21
N TYR A 245 -10.48 -27.12 -31.84
CA TYR A 245 -11.21 -28.23 -32.43
C TYR A 245 -11.41 -27.98 -33.92
N ILE A 246 -10.86 -28.87 -34.76
CA ILE A 246 -11.01 -28.80 -36.22
C ILE A 246 -12.34 -29.43 -36.60
N VAL A 247 -13.26 -28.64 -37.16
CA VAL A 247 -14.62 -29.09 -37.48
C VAL A 247 -14.89 -28.90 -38.97
N ARG A 248 -15.42 -29.95 -39.61
CA ARG A 248 -15.93 -29.89 -40.99
C ARG A 248 -17.46 -29.84 -40.97
N SER A 249 -18.04 -28.76 -41.51
CA SER A 249 -19.48 -28.59 -41.64
C SER A 249 -20.05 -29.17 -42.95
N LYS A 250 -21.38 -29.13 -43.11
CA LYS A 250 -22.13 -29.53 -44.31
C LYS A 250 -21.89 -30.98 -44.76
N ALA A 251 -21.61 -31.88 -43.80
CA ALA A 251 -21.32 -33.28 -44.08
C ALA A 251 -22.47 -33.98 -44.83
N ASP A 252 -23.71 -33.64 -44.50
CA ASP A 252 -24.94 -34.12 -45.15
C ASP A 252 -25.00 -33.77 -46.64
N GLN A 253 -24.66 -32.54 -47.02
CA GLN A 253 -24.65 -32.11 -48.42
C GLN A 253 -23.51 -32.76 -49.20
N HIS A 254 -22.32 -32.90 -48.60
CA HIS A 254 -21.20 -33.58 -49.25
C HIS A 254 -21.46 -35.09 -49.44
N ILE A 255 -22.05 -35.77 -48.45
CA ILE A 255 -22.43 -37.18 -48.58
C ILE A 255 -23.49 -37.34 -49.68
N ARG A 256 -24.48 -36.44 -49.76
CA ARG A 256 -25.49 -36.45 -50.85
C ARG A 256 -24.86 -36.28 -52.23
N ASN A 257 -23.89 -35.39 -52.38
CA ASN A 257 -23.16 -35.22 -53.64
C ASN A 257 -22.43 -36.50 -54.04
N ILE A 258 -21.72 -37.14 -53.09
CA ILE A 258 -21.03 -38.42 -53.34
C ILE A 258 -22.02 -39.54 -53.69
N MET A 259 -23.22 -39.56 -53.09
CA MET A 259 -24.28 -40.52 -53.49
C MET A 259 -24.71 -40.32 -54.95
N TRP A 260 -24.88 -39.07 -55.41
CA TRP A 260 -25.16 -38.78 -56.82
C TRP A 260 -24.01 -39.19 -57.75
N ASP A 261 -22.76 -38.93 -57.37
CA ASP A 261 -21.57 -39.37 -58.12
C ASP A 261 -21.46 -40.91 -58.19
N MET A 262 -21.96 -41.62 -57.18
CA MET A 262 -22.11 -43.09 -57.15
C MET A 262 -23.30 -43.61 -57.98
N GLY A 263 -24.06 -42.73 -58.65
CA GLY A 263 -25.21 -43.11 -59.47
C GLY A 263 -26.48 -43.44 -58.68
N TYR A 264 -26.66 -42.91 -57.46
CA TYR A 264 -27.92 -43.04 -56.74
C TYR A 264 -28.97 -42.06 -57.29
N ASP A 265 -30.04 -42.60 -57.87
CA ASP A 265 -31.28 -41.89 -58.16
C ASP A 265 -32.33 -42.21 -57.07
N SER A 266 -33.14 -41.22 -56.69
CA SER A 266 -34.27 -41.43 -55.76
C SER A 266 -35.41 -42.22 -56.36
N ASP A 267 -35.56 -42.17 -57.69
CA ASP A 267 -36.72 -42.70 -58.39
C ASP A 267 -36.60 -44.22 -58.61
N ASP A 268 -35.39 -44.77 -58.41
CA ASP A 268 -35.03 -46.19 -58.59
C ASP A 268 -35.07 -47.05 -57.30
N ASP A 269 -35.44 -46.51 -56.13
CA ASP A 269 -35.34 -47.20 -54.82
C ASP A 269 -36.67 -47.34 -54.05
N GLU A 270 -37.58 -48.16 -54.59
CA GLU A 270 -38.90 -48.47 -54.00
C GLU A 270 -38.88 -48.92 -52.53
N ASN A 271 -37.78 -49.54 -52.06
CA ASN A 271 -37.69 -50.16 -50.73
C ASN A 271 -36.72 -49.46 -49.76
N GLY A 272 -35.99 -48.42 -50.22
CA GLY A 272 -35.07 -47.63 -49.39
C GLY A 272 -33.79 -48.34 -48.92
N ASP A 273 -33.54 -49.57 -49.36
CA ASP A 273 -32.36 -50.36 -48.97
C ASP A 273 -31.14 -50.10 -49.88
N LYS A 274 -31.35 -49.68 -51.14
CA LYS A 274 -30.23 -49.21 -51.97
C LYS A 274 -29.66 -47.91 -51.36
N ARG A 275 -30.53 -46.97 -51.00
CA ARG A 275 -30.20 -45.70 -50.33
C ARG A 275 -29.36 -45.90 -49.08
N LYS A 276 -29.71 -46.84 -48.20
CA LYS A 276 -28.92 -47.12 -46.98
C LYS A 276 -27.50 -47.58 -47.31
N LYS A 277 -27.34 -48.48 -48.29
CA LYS A 277 -26.03 -49.02 -48.68
C LYS A 277 -25.16 -47.95 -49.35
N VAL A 278 -25.70 -47.20 -50.31
CA VAL A 278 -24.96 -46.12 -50.97
C VAL A 278 -24.64 -44.98 -49.99
N TYR A 279 -25.57 -44.63 -49.08
CA TYR A 279 -25.29 -43.66 -48.02
C TYR A 279 -24.16 -44.10 -47.08
N GLN A 280 -24.11 -45.38 -46.69
CA GLN A 280 -23.03 -45.91 -45.86
C GLN A 280 -21.67 -45.86 -46.59
N ALA A 281 -21.62 -46.25 -47.86
CA ALA A 281 -20.41 -46.16 -48.68
C ALA A 281 -19.95 -44.70 -48.86
N ALA A 282 -20.86 -43.81 -49.28
CA ALA A 282 -20.59 -42.38 -49.45
C ALA A 282 -20.11 -41.72 -48.15
N ARG A 283 -20.73 -42.05 -47.00
CA ARG A 283 -20.30 -41.61 -45.68
C ARG A 283 -18.89 -42.09 -45.33
N GLN A 284 -18.58 -43.37 -45.54
CA GLN A 284 -17.25 -43.91 -45.24
C GLN A 284 -16.17 -43.25 -46.10
N GLN A 285 -16.42 -43.14 -47.41
CA GLN A 285 -15.52 -42.44 -48.33
C GLN A 285 -15.30 -40.99 -47.93
N PHE A 286 -16.37 -40.25 -47.61
CA PHE A 286 -16.29 -38.85 -47.19
C PHE A 286 -15.46 -38.67 -45.91
N ILE A 287 -15.65 -39.53 -44.91
CA ILE A 287 -14.90 -39.48 -43.64
C ILE A 287 -13.42 -39.76 -43.88
N GLN A 288 -13.10 -40.80 -44.65
CA GLN A 288 -11.71 -41.18 -44.97
C GLN A 288 -11.00 -40.07 -45.75
N GLN A 289 -11.59 -39.60 -46.86
CA GLN A 289 -11.05 -38.52 -47.68
C GLN A 289 -10.84 -37.23 -46.87
N THR A 290 -11.81 -36.85 -46.02
CA THR A 290 -11.69 -35.65 -45.17
C THR A 290 -10.52 -35.75 -44.20
N ARG A 291 -10.40 -36.87 -43.48
CA ARG A 291 -9.35 -37.05 -42.46
C ARG A 291 -7.97 -37.13 -43.11
N GLN A 292 -7.85 -37.78 -44.28
CA GLN A 292 -6.61 -37.80 -45.06
C GLN A 292 -6.21 -36.39 -45.54
N ILE A 293 -7.12 -35.64 -46.17
CA ILE A 293 -6.83 -34.29 -46.68
C ILE A 293 -6.37 -33.36 -45.56
N VAL A 294 -7.02 -33.36 -44.40
CA VAL A 294 -6.58 -32.50 -43.29
C VAL A 294 -5.23 -32.96 -42.76
N LYS A 295 -5.00 -34.26 -42.58
CA LYS A 295 -3.71 -34.80 -42.15
C LYS A 295 -2.55 -34.37 -43.07
N GLU A 296 -2.70 -34.54 -44.38
CA GLU A 296 -1.71 -34.10 -45.38
C GLU A 296 -1.45 -32.58 -45.27
N ASN A 297 -2.47 -31.77 -45.05
CA ASN A 297 -2.30 -30.32 -44.86
C ASN A 297 -1.65 -29.93 -43.52
N LEU A 298 -1.91 -30.69 -42.44
CA LEU A 298 -1.25 -30.50 -41.14
C LEU A 298 0.24 -30.89 -41.21
N GLU A 299 0.55 -32.02 -41.86
CA GLU A 299 1.92 -32.48 -42.10
C GLU A 299 2.71 -31.47 -42.95
N ASN A 300 2.13 -30.97 -44.05
CA ASN A 300 2.73 -29.91 -44.87
C ASN A 300 2.95 -28.59 -44.10
N ALA A 301 2.21 -28.36 -43.02
CA ALA A 301 2.36 -27.20 -42.13
C ALA A 301 3.29 -27.46 -40.92
N ASN A 302 3.94 -28.62 -40.83
CA ASN A 302 4.71 -29.07 -39.65
C ASN A 302 3.91 -29.04 -38.34
N MET A 303 2.60 -29.30 -38.40
CA MET A 303 1.72 -29.43 -37.24
C MET A 303 1.47 -30.90 -36.89
N PRO A 304 1.25 -31.23 -35.60
CA PRO A 304 0.89 -32.58 -35.19
C PRO A 304 -0.48 -32.95 -35.77
N ASP A 305 -0.70 -34.26 -35.91
CA ASP A 305 -1.99 -34.82 -36.33
C ASP A 305 -3.06 -34.47 -35.26
N GLU A 306 -4.09 -33.72 -35.65
CA GLU A 306 -5.19 -33.28 -34.79
C GLU A 306 -6.52 -33.84 -35.31
N ARG A 307 -7.40 -34.25 -34.39
CA ARG A 307 -8.68 -34.89 -34.77
C ARG A 307 -9.61 -33.89 -35.47
N VAL A 308 -10.11 -34.32 -36.63
CA VAL A 308 -11.19 -33.65 -37.36
C VAL A 308 -12.54 -34.25 -36.99
N TYR A 309 -13.46 -33.40 -36.56
CA TYR A 309 -14.86 -33.74 -36.29
C TYR A 309 -15.71 -33.38 -37.49
N ILE A 310 -16.44 -34.34 -38.04
CA ILE A 310 -17.29 -34.15 -39.22
C ILE A 310 -18.74 -34.05 -38.77
N VAL A 311 -19.41 -32.94 -39.08
CA VAL A 311 -20.74 -32.62 -38.54
C VAL A 311 -21.74 -32.15 -39.61
N SER A 312 -22.99 -32.55 -39.42
CA SER A 312 -24.18 -31.92 -40.01
C SER A 312 -24.88 -31.03 -38.98
N ASN A 313 -25.32 -29.84 -39.40
CA ASN A 313 -26.06 -28.92 -38.53
C ASN A 313 -27.40 -29.53 -38.09
N GLU A 314 -28.05 -30.35 -38.92
CA GLU A 314 -29.30 -31.04 -38.57
C GLU A 314 -29.06 -32.14 -37.53
N SER A 315 -27.99 -32.92 -37.69
CA SER A 315 -27.57 -33.92 -36.69
C SER A 315 -27.20 -33.26 -35.35
N MET A 316 -26.39 -32.19 -35.38
CA MET A 316 -26.01 -31.41 -34.19
C MET A 316 -27.24 -30.88 -33.45
N LEU A 317 -28.20 -30.27 -34.17
CA LEU A 317 -29.45 -29.77 -33.60
C LEU A 317 -30.30 -30.89 -32.99
N GLY A 318 -30.25 -32.10 -33.56
CA GLY A 318 -30.87 -33.29 -32.99
C GLY A 318 -30.23 -33.68 -31.65
N VAL A 319 -28.91 -33.84 -31.62
CA VAL A 319 -28.13 -34.18 -30.41
C VAL A 319 -28.39 -33.19 -29.28
N VAL A 320 -28.28 -31.88 -29.56
CA VAL A 320 -28.47 -30.82 -28.55
C VAL A 320 -29.91 -30.75 -28.02
N LYS A 321 -30.89 -31.23 -28.78
CA LYS A 321 -32.30 -31.36 -28.34
C LYS A 321 -32.63 -32.72 -27.72
N GLU A 322 -31.63 -33.50 -27.33
CA GLU A 322 -31.75 -34.85 -26.76
C GLU A 322 -32.53 -35.84 -27.66
N ARG A 323 -32.61 -35.54 -28.96
CA ARG A 323 -33.24 -36.43 -29.95
C ARG A 323 -32.15 -37.30 -30.54
N GLN A 324 -32.33 -38.61 -30.56
CA GLN A 324 -31.39 -39.51 -31.26
C GLN A 324 -31.48 -39.29 -32.78
N PRO A 325 -30.47 -38.66 -33.44
CA PRO A 325 -30.49 -38.44 -34.87
C PRO A 325 -30.09 -39.74 -35.57
N ARG A 326 -30.78 -40.10 -36.64
CA ARG A 326 -30.50 -41.36 -37.38
C ARG A 326 -29.13 -41.36 -38.11
N GLN A 327 -28.45 -40.22 -38.18
CA GLN A 327 -27.31 -39.97 -39.07
C GLN A 327 -26.14 -39.23 -38.37
N VAL A 328 -25.89 -39.53 -37.09
CA VAL A 328 -24.70 -39.02 -36.36
C VAL A 328 -23.40 -39.58 -36.96
N ILE A 329 -22.43 -38.70 -37.16
CA ILE A 329 -21.03 -38.91 -37.53
C ILE A 329 -20.14 -38.67 -36.31
N ASP A 330 -19.67 -37.45 -36.05
CA ASP A 330 -18.83 -37.07 -34.89
C ASP A 330 -19.56 -36.09 -33.94
N GLU A 331 -20.84 -35.77 -34.15
CA GLU A 331 -21.56 -34.68 -33.43
C GLU A 331 -21.62 -34.86 -31.91
N ILE A 332 -21.87 -36.09 -31.44
CA ILE A 332 -21.95 -36.41 -30.01
C ILE A 332 -20.56 -36.27 -29.36
N GLU A 333 -19.52 -36.73 -30.05
CA GLU A 333 -18.14 -36.69 -29.54
C GLU A 333 -17.65 -35.24 -29.47
N LEU A 334 -17.89 -34.44 -30.51
CA LEU A 334 -17.57 -33.00 -30.50
C LEU A 334 -18.24 -32.28 -29.32
N LEU A 335 -19.53 -32.53 -29.08
CA LEU A 335 -20.26 -31.88 -27.98
C LEU A 335 -19.70 -32.29 -26.60
N ASN A 336 -19.43 -33.58 -26.40
CA ASN A 336 -18.86 -34.10 -25.16
C ASN A 336 -17.45 -33.55 -24.89
N ASP A 337 -16.59 -33.51 -25.91
CA ASP A 337 -15.22 -33.03 -25.76
C ASP A 337 -15.16 -31.53 -25.45
N LEU A 338 -16.02 -30.71 -26.09
CA LEU A 338 -16.15 -29.28 -25.80
C LEU A 338 -16.67 -29.01 -24.38
N ILE A 339 -17.70 -29.74 -23.93
CA ILE A 339 -18.25 -29.62 -22.57
C ILE A 339 -17.21 -30.07 -21.52
N GLY A 340 -16.51 -31.18 -21.79
CA GLY A 340 -15.47 -31.73 -20.92
C GLY A 340 -14.30 -30.76 -20.73
N GLU A 341 -13.80 -30.13 -21.80
CA GLU A 341 -12.72 -29.13 -21.68
C GLU A 341 -13.16 -27.90 -20.87
N ALA A 342 -14.40 -27.44 -21.05
CA ALA A 342 -14.96 -26.33 -20.28
C ALA A 342 -15.13 -26.66 -18.78
N GLN A 343 -15.50 -27.90 -18.44
CA GLN A 343 -15.56 -28.36 -17.03
C GLN A 343 -14.16 -28.50 -16.43
N ASN A 344 -13.23 -29.15 -17.14
CA ASN A 344 -11.86 -29.40 -16.68
C ASN A 344 -11.06 -28.10 -16.46
N ARG A 345 -11.35 -27.02 -17.19
CA ARG A 345 -10.72 -25.71 -16.97
C ARG A 345 -11.37 -24.87 -15.87
N ARG A 346 -12.61 -25.16 -15.46
CA ARG A 346 -13.23 -24.53 -14.27
C ARG A 346 -12.76 -25.17 -12.96
N ALA A 347 -12.48 -26.47 -12.96
CA ALA A 347 -11.96 -27.17 -11.79
C ALA A 347 -10.56 -26.70 -11.37
N ARG A 348 -9.64 -26.50 -12.34
CA ARG A 348 -8.24 -26.15 -12.06
C ARG A 348 -8.05 -24.87 -11.21
N PRO A 349 -8.65 -23.71 -11.54
CA PRO A 349 -8.54 -22.50 -10.72
C PRO A 349 -9.16 -22.64 -9.32
N ALA A 350 -10.19 -23.47 -9.16
CA ALA A 350 -10.82 -23.72 -7.87
C ALA A 350 -9.91 -24.58 -6.97
N GLU A 351 -9.30 -25.63 -7.53
CA GLU A 351 -8.31 -26.44 -6.80
C GLU A 351 -7.03 -25.68 -6.46
N GLU A 352 -6.53 -24.84 -7.37
CA GLU A 352 -5.33 -24.02 -7.15
C GLU A 352 -5.59 -23.01 -6.03
N LYS A 353 -6.70 -22.26 -6.08
CA LYS A 353 -7.11 -21.35 -4.99
C LYS A 353 -7.33 -22.08 -3.66
N LEU A 354 -7.86 -23.31 -3.68
CA LEU A 354 -8.04 -24.13 -2.48
C LEU A 354 -6.69 -24.60 -1.91
N LYS A 355 -5.72 -24.97 -2.76
CA LYS A 355 -4.36 -25.32 -2.35
C LYS A 355 -3.63 -24.11 -1.77
N GLU A 356 -3.70 -22.94 -2.41
CA GLU A 356 -3.15 -21.68 -1.89
C GLU A 356 -3.77 -21.31 -0.53
N ALA A 357 -5.10 -21.41 -0.39
CA ALA A 357 -5.79 -21.15 0.87
C ALA A 357 -5.39 -22.14 1.98
N ASN A 358 -5.21 -23.43 1.66
CA ASN A 358 -4.77 -24.44 2.63
C ASN A 358 -3.31 -24.22 3.05
N VAL A 359 -2.40 -23.90 2.12
CA VAL A 359 -1.01 -23.54 2.43
C VAL A 359 -0.95 -22.28 3.30
N ALA A 360 -1.74 -21.25 2.98
CA ALA A 360 -1.86 -20.05 3.80
C ALA A 360 -2.42 -20.35 5.21
N ARG A 361 -3.33 -21.33 5.34
CA ARG A 361 -3.86 -21.79 6.63
C ARG A 361 -2.80 -22.55 7.44
N GLU A 362 -2.11 -23.51 6.85
CA GLU A 362 -1.03 -24.26 7.50
C GLU A 362 0.14 -23.35 7.92
N GLU A 363 0.49 -22.36 7.10
CA GLU A 363 1.44 -21.30 7.48
C GLU A 363 0.95 -20.46 8.66
N ALA A 364 -0.34 -20.11 8.71
CA ALA A 364 -0.92 -19.33 9.80
C ALA A 364 -0.99 -20.14 11.11
N GLU A 365 -1.38 -21.42 11.04
CA GLU A 365 -1.38 -22.36 12.15
C GLU A 365 0.05 -22.60 12.69
N GLY A 366 1.04 -22.77 11.79
CA GLY A 366 2.45 -22.90 12.15
C GLY A 366 3.04 -21.65 12.82
N LYS A 367 2.68 -20.45 12.34
CA LYS A 367 3.08 -19.17 12.96
C LYS A 367 2.45 -19.00 14.35
N LEU A 368 1.17 -19.37 14.51
CA LEU A 368 0.46 -19.36 15.79
C LEU A 368 1.13 -20.30 16.81
N ALA A 369 1.51 -21.51 16.40
CA ALA A 369 2.22 -22.48 17.25
C ALA A 369 3.62 -22.02 17.69
N GLN A 370 4.27 -21.14 16.92
CA GLN A 370 5.56 -20.51 17.27
C GLN A 370 5.41 -19.23 18.10
N GLY A 371 4.19 -18.86 18.51
CA GLY A 371 3.92 -17.61 19.23
C GLY A 371 4.00 -16.34 18.36
N ILE A 372 4.14 -16.49 17.03
CA ILE A 372 4.11 -15.38 16.08
C ILE A 372 2.65 -15.08 15.77
N GLN A 373 2.10 -14.07 16.45
CA GLN A 373 0.70 -13.69 16.33
C GLN A 373 0.35 -13.34 14.86
N PRO A 374 -0.68 -13.96 14.27
CA PRO A 374 -0.96 -13.84 12.84
C PRO A 374 -1.33 -12.40 12.45
N LEU A 375 -0.79 -11.98 11.31
CA LEU A 375 -0.70 -10.58 10.91
C LEU A 375 -2.00 -10.06 10.28
N VAL A 376 -3.10 -10.02 11.04
CA VAL A 376 -4.42 -9.57 10.55
C VAL A 376 -4.34 -8.11 10.12
N THR A 377 -4.42 -7.86 8.81
CA THR A 377 -4.72 -6.55 8.20
C THR A 377 -6.22 -6.44 8.00
N PRO A 378 -6.88 -5.35 8.42
CA PRO A 378 -8.30 -5.16 8.14
C PRO A 378 -8.53 -5.02 6.63
N THR A 379 -9.64 -5.54 6.14
CA THR A 379 -10.05 -5.39 4.73
C THR A 379 -10.52 -3.95 4.44
N PRO A 380 -10.51 -3.49 3.17
CA PRO A 380 -11.04 -2.17 2.83
C PRO A 380 -12.50 -1.96 3.25
N GLU A 381 -13.31 -3.02 3.24
CA GLU A 381 -14.69 -2.99 3.71
C GLU A 381 -14.79 -2.81 5.24
N GLU A 382 -13.98 -3.54 6.01
CA GLU A 382 -13.88 -3.35 7.46
C GLU A 382 -13.44 -1.94 7.84
N VAL A 383 -12.50 -1.35 7.09
CA VAL A 383 -12.08 0.05 7.28
C VAL A 383 -13.23 1.03 7.03
N SER A 384 -13.99 0.84 5.95
CA SER A 384 -15.16 1.67 5.63
C SER A 384 -16.27 1.56 6.68
N ASN A 385 -16.57 0.33 7.12
CA ASN A 385 -17.56 0.06 8.15
C ASN A 385 -17.15 0.68 9.51
N THR A 386 -15.87 0.56 9.87
CA THR A 386 -15.32 1.11 11.12
C THR A 386 -15.31 2.64 11.11
N LYS A 387 -14.90 3.28 10.00
CA LYS A 387 -15.03 4.74 9.82
C LYS A 387 -16.48 5.21 9.96
N SER A 388 -17.43 4.47 9.40
CA SER A 388 -18.87 4.76 9.49
C SER A 388 -19.38 4.65 10.93
N LEU A 389 -19.04 3.57 11.63
CA LEU A 389 -19.45 3.32 13.02
C LEU A 389 -18.89 4.39 13.98
N ALA A 390 -17.60 4.74 13.82
CA ALA A 390 -16.92 5.79 14.59
C ALA A 390 -17.32 7.23 14.18
N LYS A 391 -18.19 7.37 13.17
CA LYS A 391 -18.63 8.65 12.59
C LYS A 391 -17.42 9.53 12.21
N TYR A 392 -16.42 8.92 11.57
CA TYR A 392 -15.19 9.57 11.10
C TYR A 392 -15.53 10.75 10.14
N CYS A 393 -14.71 11.79 10.12
CA CYS A 393 -14.95 12.98 9.29
C CYS A 393 -13.59 13.51 8.78
N GLU A 394 -13.29 13.31 7.49
CA GLU A 394 -11.97 13.60 6.90
C GLU A 394 -11.46 15.05 7.14
N ASP A 395 -12.36 16.02 7.39
CA ASP A 395 -11.99 17.42 7.70
C ASP A 395 -11.42 17.64 9.12
N LEU A 396 -11.57 16.66 10.01
CA LEU A 396 -11.20 16.73 11.43
C LEU A 396 -10.01 15.83 11.74
N PHE A 397 -9.30 16.11 12.84
CA PHE A 397 -8.19 15.28 13.32
C PHE A 397 -8.67 14.36 14.44
N HIS A 398 -8.52 13.06 14.24
CA HIS A 398 -9.09 12.01 15.07
C HIS A 398 -8.04 11.41 16.01
N ILE A 399 -8.19 11.67 17.31
CA ILE A 399 -7.27 11.23 18.38
C ILE A 399 -7.97 10.17 19.23
N ALA A 400 -7.40 8.96 19.30
CA ALA A 400 -7.88 7.91 20.19
C ALA A 400 -7.04 7.80 21.47
N VAL A 401 -7.70 7.58 22.60
CA VAL A 401 -7.04 7.23 23.87
C VAL A 401 -7.34 5.76 24.15
N ALA A 402 -6.29 4.92 24.11
CA ALA A 402 -6.35 3.47 24.29
C ALA A 402 -5.51 3.04 25.49
N GLY A 403 -5.83 1.90 26.10
CA GLY A 403 -5.13 1.38 27.28
C GLY A 403 -6.06 0.71 28.29
N THR A 404 -5.49 0.14 29.35
CA THR A 404 -6.21 -0.66 30.36
C THR A 404 -7.45 0.01 30.97
N ALA A 405 -8.44 -0.81 31.37
CA ALA A 405 -9.60 -0.35 32.13
C ALA A 405 -9.20 0.29 33.47
N GLY A 406 -9.92 1.32 33.93
CA GLY A 406 -9.57 2.06 35.15
C GLY A 406 -8.35 3.01 35.05
N GLY A 407 -7.65 3.04 33.92
CA GLY A 407 -6.50 3.93 33.66
C GLY A 407 -6.83 5.44 33.56
N GLY A 408 -8.11 5.84 33.65
CA GLY A 408 -8.50 7.26 33.67
C GLY A 408 -8.62 7.94 32.30
N LYS A 409 -8.80 7.17 31.21
CA LYS A 409 -8.90 7.64 29.82
C LYS A 409 -9.91 8.77 29.62
N SER A 410 -11.16 8.56 30.06
CA SER A 410 -12.25 9.54 29.98
C SER A 410 -11.92 10.84 30.74
N SER A 411 -11.27 10.73 31.91
CA SER A 411 -10.82 11.90 32.69
C SER A 411 -9.70 12.68 31.99
N LEU A 412 -8.78 12.00 31.32
CA LEU A 412 -7.72 12.65 30.53
C LEU A 412 -8.31 13.35 29.29
N ILE A 413 -9.28 12.72 28.61
CA ILE A 413 -10.02 13.34 27.49
C ILE A 413 -10.75 14.61 27.95
N ASN A 414 -11.38 14.58 29.13
CA ASN A 414 -12.00 15.77 29.72
C ASN A 414 -10.97 16.87 29.99
N ALA A 415 -9.82 16.53 30.58
CA ALA A 415 -8.75 17.48 30.84
C ALA A 415 -8.21 18.13 29.54
N PHE A 416 -7.98 17.35 28.48
CA PHE A 416 -7.59 17.86 27.15
C PHE A 416 -8.64 18.80 26.55
N ARG A 417 -9.93 18.50 26.75
CA ARG A 417 -11.07 19.33 26.29
C ARG A 417 -11.33 20.55 27.19
N GLY A 418 -10.55 20.75 28.26
CA GLY A 418 -10.77 21.84 29.22
C GLY A 418 -12.01 21.66 30.10
N LEU A 419 -12.53 20.45 30.24
CA LEU A 419 -13.73 20.11 31.02
C LEU A 419 -13.36 19.39 32.32
N ARG A 420 -14.10 19.66 33.39
CA ARG A 420 -14.12 18.82 34.60
C ARG A 420 -15.05 17.63 34.34
N ASN A 421 -14.83 16.53 35.06
CA ASN A 421 -15.59 15.29 34.90
C ASN A 421 -17.11 15.43 35.11
N ASN A 422 -17.54 16.45 35.86
CA ASN A 422 -18.97 16.73 36.12
C ASN A 422 -19.52 17.88 35.25
N ASP A 423 -18.75 18.44 34.32
CA ASP A 423 -19.21 19.51 33.44
C ASP A 423 -20.16 18.95 32.35
N THR A 424 -21.13 19.75 31.91
CA THR A 424 -22.07 19.35 30.86
C THR A 424 -21.32 19.07 29.55
N GLY A 425 -21.45 17.84 29.02
CA GLY A 425 -20.74 17.40 27.82
C GLY A 425 -19.34 16.81 28.07
N ALA A 426 -18.95 16.59 29.32
CA ALA A 426 -17.83 15.74 29.68
C ALA A 426 -18.08 14.27 29.28
N ALA A 427 -17.00 13.55 28.94
CA ALA A 427 -17.02 12.10 28.79
C ALA A 427 -17.35 11.45 30.16
N PRO A 428 -18.25 10.45 30.22
CA PRO A 428 -18.67 9.86 31.48
C PRO A 428 -17.51 9.13 32.16
N THR A 429 -17.31 9.38 33.45
CA THR A 429 -16.24 8.76 34.25
C THR A 429 -16.80 7.84 35.32
N GLY A 430 -16.40 6.57 35.31
CA GLY A 430 -16.80 5.56 36.31
C GLY A 430 -15.67 4.58 36.62
N VAL A 431 -15.82 3.87 37.75
CA VAL A 431 -14.87 2.80 38.18
C VAL A 431 -15.26 1.44 37.57
N ILE A 432 -16.54 1.24 37.28
CA ILE A 432 -17.10 0.09 36.58
C ILE A 432 -16.98 0.35 35.07
N GLU A 433 -16.66 -0.66 34.25
CA GLU A 433 -16.54 -0.56 32.79
C GLU A 433 -17.73 0.19 32.16
N THR A 434 -17.55 1.49 31.88
CA THR A 434 -18.67 2.41 31.55
C THR A 434 -18.89 2.56 30.03
N THR A 435 -18.03 1.96 29.22
CA THR A 435 -18.03 2.03 27.76
C THR A 435 -17.83 0.63 27.20
N THR A 436 -18.90 0.05 26.66
CA THR A 436 -18.85 -1.08 25.71
C THR A 436 -18.56 -0.59 24.29
N ASP A 437 -18.93 0.66 24.01
CA ASP A 437 -18.83 1.32 22.71
C ASP A 437 -17.85 2.50 22.79
N ILE A 438 -17.18 2.81 21.67
CA ILE A 438 -16.20 3.89 21.60
C ILE A 438 -16.91 5.25 21.71
N ALA A 439 -16.59 6.02 22.76
CA ALA A 439 -17.25 7.32 22.99
C ALA A 439 -16.55 8.45 22.21
N ARG A 440 -17.26 9.03 21.24
CA ARG A 440 -16.80 10.16 20.42
C ARG A 440 -17.10 11.51 21.08
N CYS A 441 -16.06 12.27 21.42
CA CYS A 441 -16.13 13.60 22.02
C CYS A 441 -15.48 14.66 21.11
N ARG A 442 -16.26 15.62 20.59
CA ARG A 442 -15.68 16.78 19.89
C ARG A 442 -15.02 17.74 20.89
N ASP A 443 -14.01 18.46 20.43
CA ASP A 443 -13.44 19.57 21.18
C ASP A 443 -14.49 20.67 21.42
N PRO A 444 -14.57 21.29 22.61
CA PRO A 444 -15.49 22.40 22.85
C PRO A 444 -15.11 23.69 22.11
N ASN A 445 -13.84 23.86 21.70
CA ASN A 445 -13.38 25.04 21.00
C ASN A 445 -13.53 24.88 19.47
N PRO A 446 -14.31 25.72 18.76
CA PRO A 446 -14.45 25.66 17.30
C PRO A 446 -13.12 25.82 16.53
N ASP A 447 -12.13 26.51 17.11
CA ASP A 447 -10.80 26.68 16.49
C ASP A 447 -9.96 25.40 16.50
N TYR A 448 -10.35 24.40 17.31
CA TYR A 448 -9.67 23.11 17.42
C TYR A 448 -10.48 22.03 16.69
N PRO A 449 -10.04 21.60 15.48
CA PRO A 449 -10.74 20.61 14.65
C PRO A 449 -10.56 19.18 15.16
N TYR A 450 -10.49 18.99 16.49
CA TYR A 450 -10.08 17.74 17.12
C TYR A 450 -11.30 16.93 17.55
N VAL A 451 -11.20 15.61 17.37
CA VAL A 451 -12.19 14.65 17.85
C VAL A 451 -11.47 13.60 18.69
N TRP A 452 -11.85 13.56 19.97
CA TRP A 452 -11.33 12.64 20.97
C TRP A 452 -12.19 11.38 21.02
N TYR A 453 -11.55 10.22 21.05
CA TYR A 453 -12.21 8.93 21.15
C TYR A 453 -11.76 8.22 22.43
N ASP A 454 -12.70 7.96 23.34
CA ASP A 454 -12.48 7.08 24.48
C ASP A 454 -12.67 5.64 24.02
N VAL A 455 -11.57 4.93 23.81
CA VAL A 455 -11.58 3.53 23.38
C VAL A 455 -11.77 2.68 24.62
N PRO A 456 -12.69 1.70 24.63
CA PRO A 456 -12.94 0.87 25.82
C PRO A 456 -11.67 0.15 26.26
N GLY A 457 -11.55 -0.10 27.56
CA GLY A 457 -10.32 -0.62 28.15
C GLY A 457 -9.97 -2.03 27.67
N ALA A 458 -8.70 -2.27 27.39
CA ALA A 458 -8.20 -3.63 27.26
C ALA A 458 -8.15 -4.32 28.64
N GLY A 459 -8.21 -5.65 28.64
CA GLY A 459 -8.13 -6.49 29.84
C GLY A 459 -9.46 -7.06 30.33
N THR A 460 -10.60 -6.72 29.71
CA THR A 460 -11.85 -7.47 29.90
C THR A 460 -11.68 -8.90 29.36
N LEU A 461 -12.18 -9.91 30.07
CA LEU A 461 -12.01 -11.36 29.80
C LEU A 461 -12.48 -11.87 28.40
N LYS A 462 -12.87 -10.99 27.48
CA LYS A 462 -13.51 -11.32 26.20
C LYS A 462 -12.61 -11.13 24.96
N ILE A 463 -11.51 -10.38 25.04
CA ILE A 463 -10.69 -10.03 23.86
C ILE A 463 -9.19 -10.20 24.20
N PRO A 464 -8.43 -11.03 23.46
CA PRO A 464 -6.97 -11.10 23.61
C PRO A 464 -6.27 -9.79 23.24
N ASP A 465 -5.22 -9.43 23.98
CA ASP A 465 -4.40 -8.22 23.81
C ASP A 465 -3.97 -7.95 22.35
N TRP A 466 -3.65 -9.00 21.60
CA TRP A 466 -3.20 -8.89 20.21
C TRP A 466 -4.32 -8.57 19.21
N LEU A 467 -5.56 -8.92 19.55
CA LEU A 467 -6.73 -8.65 18.72
C LEU A 467 -7.33 -7.26 19.03
N TYR A 468 -7.10 -6.72 20.23
CA TYR A 468 -7.62 -5.43 20.72
C TYR A 468 -7.46 -4.29 19.72
N PHE A 469 -6.30 -4.17 19.07
CA PHE A 469 -6.05 -3.08 18.11
C PHE A 469 -7.00 -3.14 16.90
N ASN A 470 -7.27 -4.35 16.36
CA ASN A 470 -8.18 -4.51 15.22
C ASN A 470 -9.65 -4.51 15.65
N SER A 471 -10.00 -5.15 16.77
CA SER A 471 -11.39 -5.22 17.25
C SER A 471 -11.94 -3.87 17.70
N GLN A 472 -11.09 -2.97 18.19
CA GLN A 472 -11.45 -1.58 18.53
C GLN A 472 -11.23 -0.60 17.36
N GLY A 473 -10.90 -1.10 16.17
CA GLY A 473 -10.76 -0.26 14.98
C GLY A 473 -9.63 0.78 15.06
N LEU A 474 -8.59 0.55 15.87
CA LEU A 474 -7.58 1.58 16.16
C LEU A 474 -6.85 2.09 14.90
N TYR A 475 -6.84 1.29 13.83
CA TYR A 475 -6.24 1.64 12.54
C TYR A 475 -6.90 2.82 11.80
N ILE A 476 -8.08 3.31 12.21
CA ILE A 476 -8.72 4.47 11.55
C ILE A 476 -8.26 5.83 12.10
N TYR A 477 -7.56 5.88 13.23
CA TYR A 477 -7.26 7.14 13.93
C TYR A 477 -5.95 7.78 13.46
N ASP A 478 -5.90 9.11 13.44
CA ASP A 478 -4.75 9.86 12.94
C ASP A 478 -3.61 9.94 13.96
N CYS A 479 -3.93 9.69 15.25
CA CYS A 479 -3.01 9.67 16.38
C CYS A 479 -3.59 8.81 17.52
N ILE A 480 -2.74 8.06 18.23
CA ILE A 480 -3.14 7.23 19.37
C ILE A 480 -2.32 7.60 20.62
N ILE A 481 -3.02 7.88 21.72
CA ILE A 481 -2.45 8.00 23.06
C ILE A 481 -2.58 6.64 23.75
N VAL A 482 -1.46 6.04 24.11
CA VAL A 482 -1.37 4.77 24.84
C VAL A 482 -1.24 5.09 26.34
N LEU A 483 -2.35 4.99 27.06
CA LEU A 483 -2.48 5.39 28.45
C LEU A 483 -2.36 4.20 29.41
N PHE A 484 -1.42 4.29 30.36
CA PHE A 484 -1.33 3.37 31.49
C PHE A 484 -1.29 4.14 32.82
N ASN A 485 -1.49 3.45 33.94
CA ASN A 485 -1.35 4.01 35.29
C ASN A 485 -0.29 3.26 36.11
N ASP A 486 -0.42 1.94 36.24
CA ASP A 486 0.41 1.15 37.17
C ASP A 486 1.53 0.41 36.45
N ARG A 487 1.18 -0.69 35.77
CA ARG A 487 2.10 -1.55 35.01
C ARG A 487 1.94 -1.31 33.52
N PHE A 488 3.04 -1.34 32.80
CA PHE A 488 3.07 -1.42 31.35
C PHE A 488 2.90 -2.90 30.96
N THR A 489 1.88 -3.24 30.17
CA THR A 489 1.47 -4.64 29.94
C THR A 489 1.65 -5.07 28.49
N ALA A 490 1.37 -6.35 28.20
CA ALA A 490 1.40 -6.89 26.85
C ALA A 490 0.42 -6.17 25.90
N THR A 491 -0.68 -5.61 26.42
CA THR A 491 -1.62 -4.77 25.65
C THR A 491 -0.91 -3.53 25.10
N GLU A 492 -0.24 -2.74 25.94
CA GLU A 492 0.40 -1.49 25.47
C GLU A 492 1.47 -1.80 24.41
N ILE A 493 2.22 -2.89 24.59
CA ILE A 493 3.20 -3.39 23.61
C ILE A 493 2.51 -3.81 22.30
N ALA A 494 1.39 -4.53 22.35
CA ALA A 494 0.63 -4.97 21.18
C ALA A 494 0.02 -3.78 20.40
N VAL A 495 -0.49 -2.77 21.10
CA VAL A 495 -0.98 -1.53 20.49
C VAL A 495 0.17 -0.79 19.79
N LEU A 496 1.29 -0.55 20.47
CA LEU A 496 2.45 0.14 19.90
C LEU A 496 3.03 -0.59 18.68
N THR A 497 3.11 -1.92 18.74
CA THR A 497 3.59 -2.76 17.63
C THR A 497 2.71 -2.61 16.39
N ASN A 498 1.39 -2.64 16.57
CA ASN A 498 0.45 -2.43 15.47
C ASN A 498 0.47 -0.98 14.96
N CYS A 499 0.50 0.03 15.83
CA CYS A 499 0.59 1.43 15.41
C CYS A 499 1.83 1.69 14.54
N ARG A 500 3.00 1.15 14.92
CA ARG A 500 4.24 1.22 14.13
C ARG A 500 4.06 0.60 12.73
N ARG A 501 3.38 -0.53 12.63
CA ARG A 501 3.04 -1.23 11.37
C ARG A 501 2.09 -0.40 10.48
N PHE A 502 1.08 0.24 11.06
CA PHE A 502 0.13 1.11 10.36
C PHE A 502 0.63 2.57 10.17
N LYS A 503 1.84 2.90 10.65
CA LYS A 503 2.45 4.25 10.62
C LYS A 503 1.60 5.33 11.33
N ILE A 504 0.89 4.92 12.38
CA ILE A 504 0.09 5.81 13.25
C ILE A 504 1.00 6.35 14.36
N PRO A 505 1.08 7.67 14.58
CA PRO A 505 1.83 8.27 15.68
C PRO A 505 1.30 7.82 17.03
N THR A 506 2.20 7.47 17.94
CA THR A 506 1.88 7.01 19.29
C THR A 506 2.52 7.87 20.36
N TYR A 507 1.76 8.16 21.40
CA TYR A 507 2.22 8.85 22.60
C TYR A 507 2.01 7.96 23.81
N ILE A 508 3.10 7.56 24.46
CA ILE A 508 3.04 6.74 25.67
C ILE A 508 2.84 7.67 26.87
N VAL A 509 1.71 7.55 27.56
CA VAL A 509 1.32 8.45 28.64
C VAL A 509 1.08 7.67 29.93
N ARG A 510 1.72 8.11 31.02
CA ARG A 510 1.43 7.63 32.38
C ARG A 510 0.53 8.62 33.10
N SER A 511 -0.66 8.15 33.46
CA SER A 511 -1.66 8.90 34.23
C SER A 511 -1.40 8.87 35.74
N LYS A 512 -2.21 9.61 36.51
CA LYS A 512 -2.28 9.60 37.99
C LYS A 512 -0.94 9.92 38.69
N ALA A 513 -0.07 10.70 38.04
CA ALA A 513 1.24 11.07 38.57
C ALA A 513 1.17 11.71 39.97
N ASP A 514 0.14 12.51 40.23
CA ASP A 514 -0.10 13.18 41.51
C ASP A 514 -0.49 12.23 42.66
N SER A 515 -1.03 11.05 42.36
CA SER A 515 -1.26 9.99 43.36
C SER A 515 0.05 9.28 43.66
N HIS A 516 0.73 8.75 42.64
CA HIS A 516 1.97 8.01 42.85
C HIS A 516 3.06 8.84 43.55
N ILE A 517 3.22 10.12 43.18
CA ILE A 517 4.18 11.00 43.88
C ILE A 517 3.77 11.24 45.34
N ARG A 518 2.47 11.33 45.64
CA ARG A 518 1.96 11.48 47.00
C ARG A 518 2.17 10.23 47.83
N ASP A 519 2.03 9.05 47.24
CA ASP A 519 2.24 7.78 47.93
C ASP A 519 3.74 7.55 48.20
N ILE A 520 4.62 7.86 47.22
CA ILE A 520 6.08 7.91 47.45
C ILE A 520 6.43 8.92 48.56
N MET A 521 5.81 10.11 48.59
CA MET A 521 6.05 11.08 49.67
C MET A 521 5.70 10.50 51.05
N LYS A 522 4.61 9.72 51.19
CA LYS A 522 4.26 9.06 52.46
C LYS A 522 5.26 7.97 52.83
N GLU A 523 5.73 7.18 51.86
CA GLU A 523 6.77 6.15 52.08
C GLU A 523 8.09 6.79 52.57
N GLU A 524 8.44 7.96 52.03
CA GLU A 524 9.59 8.78 52.47
C GLU A 524 9.30 9.60 53.75
N GLY A 525 8.19 9.30 54.45
CA GLY A 525 7.88 9.85 55.77
C GLY A 525 7.20 11.23 55.82
N TYR A 526 6.59 11.70 54.73
CA TYR A 526 5.81 12.95 54.74
C TYR A 526 4.53 12.80 55.58
N ASN A 527 4.38 13.63 56.61
CA ASN A 527 3.16 13.74 57.40
C ASN A 527 2.49 15.10 57.20
N SER A 528 1.20 15.15 56.84
CA SER A 528 0.50 16.42 56.53
C SER A 528 0.39 17.37 57.70
N ASP A 529 0.48 16.83 58.91
CA ASP A 529 0.10 17.51 60.15
C ASP A 529 1.35 18.05 60.89
N ASP A 530 2.53 17.46 60.64
CA ASP A 530 3.82 17.87 61.22
C ASP A 530 4.72 18.66 60.23
N ASP A 531 4.59 18.46 58.91
CA ASP A 531 5.60 18.93 57.95
C ASP A 531 5.30 20.28 57.30
N GLY A 532 6.20 21.24 57.53
CA GLY A 532 6.19 22.58 56.94
C GLY A 532 6.32 22.62 55.40
N GLY A 533 5.93 23.75 54.82
CA GLY A 533 5.81 23.95 53.37
C GLY A 533 7.08 23.70 52.55
N ASP A 534 8.26 24.02 53.08
CA ASP A 534 9.53 23.81 52.37
C ASP A 534 9.95 22.33 52.34
N LYS A 535 9.79 21.60 53.46
CA LYS A 535 10.02 20.15 53.52
C LYS A 535 9.08 19.42 52.55
N LYS A 536 7.81 19.84 52.49
CA LYS A 536 6.83 19.36 51.48
C LYS A 536 7.29 19.61 50.04
N LYS A 537 7.90 20.76 49.75
CA LYS A 537 8.40 21.11 48.40
C LYS A 537 9.62 20.26 48.02
N GLN A 538 10.57 20.07 48.94
CA GLN A 538 11.77 19.24 48.74
C GLN A 538 11.39 17.76 48.54
N LEU A 539 10.55 17.20 49.42
CA LEU A 539 10.07 15.83 49.30
C LEU A 539 9.27 15.60 48.01
N TYR A 540 8.44 16.56 47.60
CA TYR A 540 7.73 16.49 46.32
C TYR A 540 8.70 16.48 45.12
N GLN A 541 9.76 17.30 45.14
CA GLN A 541 10.78 17.28 44.09
C GLN A 541 11.54 15.94 44.03
N ALA A 542 11.97 15.42 45.18
CA ALA A 542 12.66 14.13 45.26
C ALA A 542 11.77 12.96 44.80
N ALA A 543 10.54 12.88 45.32
CA ALA A 543 9.56 11.87 44.94
C ALA A 543 9.19 11.95 43.46
N SER A 544 9.03 13.15 42.90
CA SER A 544 8.78 13.36 41.47
C SER A 544 9.95 12.89 40.61
N GLN A 545 11.20 13.22 40.96
CA GLN A 545 12.40 12.74 40.25
C GLN A 545 12.50 11.21 40.27
N LYS A 546 12.34 10.61 41.47
CA LYS A 546 12.33 9.14 41.67
C LYS A 546 11.26 8.46 40.80
N PHE A 547 10.03 8.99 40.81
CA PHE A 547 8.91 8.47 40.02
C PHE A 547 9.13 8.59 38.50
N ILE A 548 9.65 9.73 38.03
CA ILE A 548 9.95 9.96 36.61
C ILE A 548 11.01 8.97 36.13
N GLN A 549 12.11 8.84 36.88
CA GLN A 549 13.21 7.95 36.52
C GLN A 549 12.78 6.48 36.51
N GLN A 550 12.09 6.02 37.56
CA GLN A 550 11.58 4.64 37.64
C GLN A 550 10.58 4.33 36.52
N THR A 551 9.68 5.27 36.20
CA THR A 551 8.70 5.11 35.11
C THR A 551 9.40 4.97 33.76
N ARG A 552 10.31 5.91 33.44
CA ARG A 552 10.97 5.94 32.12
C ARG A 552 11.88 4.72 31.94
N GLN A 553 12.59 4.28 32.97
CA GLN A 553 13.39 3.05 32.91
C GLN A 553 12.50 1.81 32.71
N ASN A 554 11.42 1.65 33.50
CA ASN A 554 10.55 0.49 33.38
C ASN A 554 9.91 0.35 31.98
N VAL A 555 9.45 1.45 31.39
CA VAL A 555 8.91 1.41 30.02
C VAL A 555 10.02 1.10 29.02
N LYS A 556 11.20 1.71 29.15
CA LYS A 556 12.34 1.43 28.27
C LYS A 556 12.74 -0.05 28.28
N ASP A 557 12.86 -0.66 29.46
CA ASP A 557 13.18 -2.09 29.60
C ASP A 557 12.13 -2.96 28.87
N ASN A 558 10.84 -2.60 28.99
CA ASN A 558 9.75 -3.31 28.30
C ASN A 558 9.78 -3.10 26.77
N LEU A 559 10.12 -1.90 26.28
CA LEU A 559 10.26 -1.62 24.84
C LEU A 559 11.46 -2.37 24.23
N GLU A 560 12.60 -2.41 24.94
CA GLU A 560 13.78 -3.16 24.52
C GLU A 560 13.50 -4.67 24.44
N ASN A 561 12.86 -5.24 25.47
CA ASN A 561 12.42 -6.64 25.46
C ASN A 561 11.45 -6.94 24.30
N ALA A 562 10.59 -5.99 23.93
CA ALA A 562 9.67 -6.09 22.80
C ALA A 562 10.29 -5.76 21.43
N LYS A 563 11.58 -5.38 21.36
CA LYS A 563 12.28 -4.93 20.14
C LYS A 563 11.61 -3.72 19.46
N ILE A 564 10.95 -2.88 20.25
CA ILE A 564 10.37 -1.60 19.82
C ILE A 564 11.42 -0.50 20.07
N PRO A 565 11.63 0.46 19.15
CA PRO A 565 12.51 1.59 19.42
C PRO A 565 12.03 2.38 20.64
N ASP A 566 12.99 2.90 21.40
CA ASP A 566 12.72 3.74 22.57
C ASP A 566 11.83 4.94 22.19
N GLN A 567 10.89 5.28 23.08
CA GLN A 567 9.85 6.29 22.86
C GLN A 567 9.67 7.13 24.12
N ARG A 568 9.45 8.43 23.94
CA ARG A 568 9.22 9.35 25.06
C ARG A 568 7.97 8.97 25.83
N VAL A 569 8.12 8.78 27.14
CA VAL A 569 7.01 8.61 28.08
C VAL A 569 6.69 9.94 28.74
N TYR A 570 5.44 10.38 28.59
CA TYR A 570 4.90 11.60 29.19
C TYR A 570 4.17 11.24 30.49
N ILE A 571 4.53 11.90 31.58
CA ILE A 571 3.96 11.68 32.91
C ILE A 571 3.07 12.86 33.25
N VAL A 572 1.78 12.58 33.47
CA VAL A 572 0.74 13.62 33.60
C VAL A 572 -0.21 13.38 34.77
N SER A 573 -0.69 14.48 35.34
CA SER A 573 -1.90 14.51 36.18
C SER A 573 -3.05 15.19 35.44
N ASN A 574 -4.26 14.64 35.57
CA ASN A 574 -5.47 15.19 34.94
C ASN A 574 -5.79 16.61 35.47
N GLU A 575 -5.51 16.89 36.75
CA GLU A 575 -5.73 18.21 37.34
C GLU A 575 -4.74 19.25 36.78
N THR A 576 -3.46 18.87 36.66
CA THR A 576 -2.43 19.70 36.03
C THR A 576 -2.74 19.94 34.54
N MET A 577 -3.10 18.90 33.78
CA MET A 577 -3.50 19.00 32.37
C MET A 577 -4.66 19.98 32.18
N LEU A 578 -5.70 19.87 33.01
CA LEU A 578 -6.85 20.77 32.96
C LEU A 578 -6.44 22.24 33.20
N GLY A 579 -5.56 22.48 34.18
CA GLY A 579 -5.00 23.80 34.46
C GLY A 579 -4.17 24.37 33.30
N VAL A 580 -3.33 23.55 32.66
CA VAL A 580 -2.57 23.94 31.46
C VAL A 580 -3.51 24.34 30.32
N VAL A 581 -4.52 23.50 30.02
CA VAL A 581 -5.47 23.75 28.93
C VAL A 581 -6.32 25.01 29.18
N LYS A 582 -6.77 25.23 30.43
CA LYS A 582 -7.49 26.45 30.81
C LYS A 582 -6.62 27.71 30.90
N LYS A 583 -5.30 27.61 30.64
CA LYS A 583 -4.31 28.69 30.80
C LYS A 583 -4.25 29.26 32.22
N GLU A 584 -4.60 28.43 33.21
CA GLU A 584 -4.41 28.72 34.64
C GLU A 584 -2.91 28.59 35.00
N ARG A 585 -2.56 28.80 36.28
CA ARG A 585 -1.17 28.64 36.78
C ARG A 585 -0.99 27.32 37.55
N PRO A 586 -0.87 26.15 36.88
CA PRO A 586 -0.60 24.90 37.58
C PRO A 586 0.76 24.95 38.27
N ARG A 587 0.78 24.72 39.60
CA ARG A 587 1.98 24.81 40.44
C ARG A 587 2.98 23.65 40.26
N LYS A 588 2.60 22.62 39.50
CA LYS A 588 3.23 21.28 39.49
C LYS A 588 3.15 20.65 38.09
N VAL A 589 3.78 21.30 37.11
CA VAL A 589 3.92 20.75 35.75
C VAL A 589 5.08 19.76 35.71
N ILE A 590 4.83 18.60 35.09
CA ILE A 590 5.79 17.57 34.75
C ILE A 590 5.96 17.59 33.22
N ASP A 591 5.27 16.72 32.47
CA ASP A 591 5.35 16.65 31.01
C ASP A 591 4.07 17.19 30.31
N GLU A 592 3.09 17.75 31.06
CA GLU A 592 1.76 18.14 30.53
C GLU A 592 1.81 19.15 29.38
N ILE A 593 2.68 20.17 29.48
CA ILE A 593 2.83 21.21 28.45
C ILE A 593 3.45 20.61 27.19
N GLU A 594 4.38 19.66 27.33
CA GLU A 594 5.08 19.03 26.21
C GLU A 594 4.15 18.08 25.46
N LEU A 595 3.43 17.21 26.18
CA LEU A 595 2.43 16.32 25.59
C LEU A 595 1.39 17.11 24.77
N LEU A 596 0.85 18.20 25.32
CA LEU A 596 -0.10 19.07 24.61
C LEU A 596 0.53 19.71 23.36
N SER A 597 1.80 20.14 23.45
CA SER A 597 2.52 20.79 22.34
C SER A 597 2.79 19.81 21.20
N ASP A 598 3.24 18.61 21.52
CA ASP A 598 3.62 17.59 20.53
C ASP A 598 2.38 17.01 19.82
N LEU A 599 1.25 16.86 20.53
CA LEU A 599 -0.04 16.49 19.94
C LEU A 599 -0.57 17.56 18.98
N ILE A 600 -0.54 18.83 19.38
CA ILE A 600 -0.96 19.96 18.54
C ILE A 600 -0.06 20.09 17.31
N TRP A 601 1.26 19.89 17.47
CA TRP A 601 2.22 19.87 16.38
C TRP A 601 1.85 18.81 15.32
N VAL A 602 1.64 17.56 15.73
CA VAL A 602 1.31 16.47 14.79
C VAL A 602 -0.04 16.69 14.11
N ALA A 603 -1.04 17.20 14.84
CA ALA A 603 -2.34 17.56 14.26
C ALA A 603 -2.21 18.65 13.18
N GLN A 604 -1.44 19.72 13.45
CA GLN A 604 -1.23 20.81 12.49
C GLN A 604 -0.38 20.39 11.29
N ALA A 605 0.70 19.64 11.52
CA ALA A 605 1.59 19.15 10.46
C ALA A 605 0.86 18.23 9.46
N ARG A 606 0.01 17.31 9.96
CA ARG A 606 -0.79 16.41 9.11
C ARG A 606 -1.93 17.12 8.37
N ARG A 607 -2.63 18.08 9.02
CA ARG A 607 -3.80 18.75 8.42
C ARG A 607 -3.44 19.80 7.36
N LEU A 608 -2.30 20.48 7.50
CA LEU A 608 -1.96 21.62 6.63
C LEU A 608 -0.99 21.29 5.49
N GLY A 609 -0.28 20.15 5.55
CA GLY A 609 0.82 19.83 4.62
C GLY A 609 1.91 20.92 4.55
N CYS A 610 1.95 21.80 5.55
CA CYS A 610 2.61 23.09 5.46
C CYS A 610 4.07 23.07 5.93
N SER A 611 4.82 24.06 5.47
CA SER A 611 6.17 24.37 5.94
C SER A 611 6.28 24.31 7.46
N GLU A 612 7.26 23.54 7.93
CA GLU A 612 7.63 23.31 9.33
C GLU A 612 7.74 24.63 10.13
N ALA A 613 8.17 25.71 9.47
CA ALA A 613 8.28 27.05 10.06
C ALA A 613 6.93 27.69 10.46
N LEU A 614 5.84 27.40 9.76
CA LEU A 614 4.51 27.97 10.05
C LEU A 614 3.87 27.28 11.26
N VAL A 615 4.01 25.95 11.33
CA VAL A 615 3.60 25.15 12.50
C VAL A 615 4.44 25.56 13.72
N ALA A 616 5.77 25.67 13.57
CA ALA A 616 6.65 26.18 14.62
C ALA A 616 6.29 27.58 15.09
N THR A 617 5.90 28.50 14.19
CA THR A 617 5.46 29.84 14.60
C THR A 617 4.16 29.80 15.40
N THR A 618 3.22 28.91 15.04
CA THR A 618 1.92 28.78 15.71
C THR A 618 2.07 28.12 17.09
N VAL A 619 2.77 26.99 17.16
CA VAL A 619 3.08 26.30 18.43
C VAL A 619 3.91 27.19 19.35
N LYS A 620 4.89 27.94 18.81
CA LYS A 620 5.70 28.89 19.58
C LYS A 620 4.86 30.05 20.14
N LYS A 621 3.91 30.61 19.38
CA LYS A 621 2.97 31.62 19.89
C LYS A 621 2.06 31.06 20.99
N MET A 622 1.57 29.83 20.83
CA MET A 622 0.75 29.17 21.85
C MET A 622 1.54 28.88 23.14
N LEU A 623 2.75 28.33 23.01
CA LEU A 623 3.69 28.12 24.11
C LEU A 623 4.09 29.43 24.79
N GLN A 624 4.32 30.51 24.03
CA GLN A 624 4.59 31.85 24.59
C GLN A 624 3.38 32.40 25.34
N SER A 625 2.15 32.22 24.85
CA SER A 625 0.93 32.61 25.57
C SER A 625 0.75 31.80 26.86
N ILE A 626 1.03 30.49 26.84
CA ILE A 626 0.96 29.63 28.02
C ILE A 626 2.04 30.01 29.05
N ARG A 627 3.30 30.20 28.63
CA ARG A 627 4.41 30.59 29.51
C ARG A 627 4.27 32.01 30.08
N ALA A 628 3.84 32.97 29.27
CA ALA A 628 3.57 34.33 29.74
C ALA A 628 2.44 34.36 30.78
N ASN A 629 1.40 33.53 30.60
CA ASN A 629 0.35 33.40 31.60
C ASN A 629 0.78 32.58 32.83
N SER A 630 1.64 31.56 32.68
CA SER A 630 2.07 30.70 33.79
C SER A 630 3.18 31.30 34.66
N GLY A 631 4.01 32.19 34.11
CA GLY A 631 5.14 32.82 34.80
C GLY A 631 6.37 31.91 34.94
N ILE A 632 6.60 31.05 33.93
CA ILE A 632 7.73 30.12 33.81
C ILE A 632 8.68 30.58 32.70
#